data_AF-A0A7C3J432-F1
#
_entry.id   AF-A0A7C3J432-F1
#
_cell.length_a   1.000
_cell.length_b   1.000
_cell.length_c   1.000
_cell.angle_alpha   90.00
_cell.angle_beta   90.00
_cell.angle_gamma   90.00
#
_symmetry.space_group_name_H-M   'P 1'
#
loop_
_entity.id
_entity.type
_entity.pdbx_description
1 polymer ?
#
loop_
_entity_poly.entity_id
_entity_poly.type
_entity_poly.pdbx_seq_one_letter_code
_entity_poly.pdbx_strand_id
1 'polypeptide(L)'
;MDDQVIRGRLVHVDEDMMNIFLEDCIDLAGKVSPASVVMGSSISHINIISLPTGESLEEKVFELIENNGDMTVKEIAKMLNAKPSSVKQALSRLRKKGLVNAKKERRTKIKRSSRR
;
A
#
# COMPACT_ATOMS: atom_id res chain seq x y z
N MET A 1 -22.61 -8.66 2.34
CA MET A 1 -21.87 -7.41 2.54
C MET A 1 -20.89 -7.73 3.64
N ASP A 2 -19.60 -7.80 3.33
CA ASP A 2 -18.59 -8.10 4.36
C ASP A 2 -18.41 -6.84 5.20
N ASP A 3 -18.89 -6.88 6.43
CA ASP A 3 -18.78 -5.76 7.36
C ASP A 3 -17.30 -5.52 7.67
N GLN A 4 -16.71 -4.47 7.08
CA GLN A 4 -15.37 -4.03 7.42
C GLN A 4 -15.38 -3.41 8.81
N VAL A 5 -14.83 -4.12 9.79
CA VAL A 5 -14.75 -3.67 11.19
C VAL A 5 -13.34 -3.18 11.47
N ILE A 6 -13.20 -1.91 11.84
CA ILE A 6 -11.96 -1.36 12.41
C ILE A 6 -12.11 -1.35 13.93
N ARG A 7 -11.15 -1.94 14.64
CA ARG A 7 -11.12 -1.98 16.10
C ARG A 7 -9.89 -1.23 16.58
N GLY A 8 -10.06 -0.33 17.54
CA GLY A 8 -8.98 0.42 18.16
C GLY A 8 -9.31 0.80 19.60
N ARG A 9 -8.35 1.43 20.27
CA ARG A 9 -8.52 1.99 21.63
C ARG A 9 -9.02 3.42 21.53
N LEU A 10 -10.14 3.73 22.17
CA LEU A 10 -10.62 5.10 22.31
C LEU A 10 -9.65 5.91 23.20
N VAL A 11 -9.12 7.00 22.65
CA VAL A 11 -8.17 7.87 23.34
C VAL A 11 -8.81 9.18 23.76
N HIS A 12 -9.59 9.78 22.86
CA HIS A 12 -10.19 11.07 23.10
C HIS A 12 -11.49 11.25 22.32
N VAL A 13 -12.41 12.01 22.89
CA VAL A 13 -13.60 12.52 22.21
C VAL A 13 -13.54 14.04 22.35
N ASP A 14 -13.51 14.73 21.22
CA ASP A 14 -13.64 16.18 21.14
C ASP A 14 -15.09 16.55 21.45
N GLU A 15 -15.33 17.30 22.52
CA GLU A 15 -16.69 17.59 22.99
C GLU A 15 -17.43 18.61 22.12
N ASP A 16 -16.70 19.47 21.39
CA ASP A 16 -17.31 20.53 20.59
C ASP A 16 -17.79 19.99 19.24
N MET A 17 -16.97 19.15 18.61
CA MET A 17 -17.25 18.56 17.30
C MET A 17 -17.66 17.10 17.35
N MET A 18 -17.64 16.48 18.54
CA MET A 18 -17.87 15.04 18.76
C MET A 18 -16.88 14.13 18.01
N ASN A 19 -15.73 14.64 17.56
CA ASN A 19 -14.74 13.84 16.85
C ASN A 19 -14.16 12.76 17.78
N ILE A 20 -13.97 11.55 17.25
CA ILE A 20 -13.47 10.40 18.02
C ILE A 20 -12.05 10.09 17.56
N PHE A 21 -11.12 10.01 18.51
CA PHE A 21 -9.73 9.64 18.26
C PHE A 21 -9.47 8.23 18.77
N LEU A 22 -9.03 7.38 17.86
CA LEU A 22 -8.69 5.99 18.11
C LEU A 22 -7.20 5.77 17.88
N GLU A 23 -6.56 5.06 18.79
CA GLU A 23 -5.21 4.52 18.63
C GLU A 23 -5.25 3.01 18.43
N ASP A 24 -4.11 2.46 18.01
CA ASP A 24 -3.91 1.03 17.84
C ASP A 24 -4.99 0.37 16.95
N CYS A 25 -5.52 1.07 15.95
CA CYS A 25 -6.57 0.51 15.12
C CYS A 25 -6.00 -0.58 14.22
N ILE A 26 -6.59 -1.78 14.29
CA ILE A 26 -6.15 -2.94 13.52
C ILE A 26 -7.04 -3.08 12.29
N ASP A 27 -6.44 -3.03 11.10
CA ASP A 27 -7.13 -3.30 9.85
C ASP A 27 -7.28 -4.81 9.58
N LEU A 28 -7.98 -5.18 8.49
CA LEU A 28 -8.18 -6.58 8.11
C LEU A 28 -6.87 -7.31 7.76
N ALA A 29 -5.79 -6.59 7.47
CA ALA A 29 -4.46 -7.13 7.21
C ALA A 29 -3.60 -7.23 8.49
N GLY A 30 -4.13 -6.82 9.65
CA GLY A 30 -3.42 -6.81 10.92
C GLY A 30 -2.48 -5.60 11.10
N LYS A 31 -2.53 -4.60 10.20
CA LYS A 31 -1.73 -3.38 10.32
C LYS A 31 -2.35 -2.49 11.40
N VAL A 32 -1.48 -1.98 12.27
CA VAL A 32 -1.85 -1.05 13.33
C VAL A 32 -1.69 0.38 12.82
N SER A 33 -2.73 1.19 12.91
CA SER A 33 -2.70 2.62 12.54
C SER A 33 -3.68 3.42 13.38
N PRO A 34 -3.32 4.62 13.87
CA PRO A 34 -4.29 5.50 14.51
C PRO A 34 -5.36 5.95 13.52
N ALA A 35 -6.56 6.26 14.02
CA ALA A 35 -7.65 6.78 13.21
C ALA A 35 -8.40 7.90 13.92
N SER A 36 -8.93 8.85 13.17
CA SER A 36 -9.93 9.80 13.67
C SER A 36 -11.24 9.64 12.92
N VAL A 37 -12.35 9.66 13.66
CA VAL A 37 -13.70 9.66 13.13
C VAL A 37 -14.19 11.10 13.21
N VAL A 38 -14.46 11.68 12.05
CA VAL A 38 -14.99 13.04 11.96
C VAL A 38 -16.50 12.95 11.89
N MET A 39 -17.16 13.53 12.89
CA MET A 39 -18.60 13.49 13.00
C MET A 39 -19.27 14.55 12.13
N GLY A 40 -20.48 14.23 11.67
CA GLY A 40 -21.34 15.13 10.88
C GLY A 40 -22.79 14.97 11.34
N SER A 41 -23.74 14.80 10.41
CA SER A 41 -25.11 14.36 10.77
C SER A 41 -25.15 12.93 11.31
N SER A 42 -24.14 12.12 10.96
CA SER A 42 -23.84 10.82 11.57
C SER A 42 -22.31 10.69 11.59
N ILE A 43 -21.73 9.89 10.70
CA ILE A 43 -20.27 9.89 10.47
C ILE A 43 -20.01 10.51 9.10
N SER A 44 -19.16 11.53 9.04
CA SER A 44 -18.77 12.12 7.76
C SER A 44 -17.71 11.25 7.08
N HIS A 45 -16.60 10.99 7.77
CA HIS A 45 -15.50 10.17 7.26
C HIS A 45 -14.60 9.66 8.39
N ILE A 46 -13.82 8.62 8.09
CA ILE A 46 -12.79 8.05 8.97
C ILE A 46 -11.44 8.33 8.33
N ASN A 47 -10.58 9.07 9.03
CA ASN A 47 -9.20 9.30 8.62
C ASN A 47 -8.31 8.26 9.28
N ILE A 48 -7.82 7.30 8.49
CA ILE A 48 -6.79 6.35 8.95
C ILE A 48 -5.45 7.02 8.73
N ILE A 49 -4.81 7.42 9.83
CA ILE A 49 -3.47 8.00 9.81
C ILE A 49 -2.51 6.82 9.85
N SER A 50 -2.38 6.13 8.73
CA SER A 50 -1.20 5.31 8.52
C SER A 50 -0.03 6.27 8.44
N LEU A 51 0.84 6.27 9.46
CA LEU A 51 2.19 6.78 9.29
C LEU A 51 2.71 6.18 7.98
N PRO A 52 3.37 6.95 7.09
CA PRO A 52 4.16 6.33 6.05
C PRO A 52 5.18 5.52 6.82
N THR A 53 4.86 4.24 7.01
CA THR A 53 5.80 3.21 7.38
C THR A 53 7.01 3.51 6.52
N GLY A 54 8.21 3.46 7.11
CA GLY A 54 9.46 3.53 6.36
C GLY A 54 9.58 2.30 5.46
N GLU A 55 8.52 1.98 4.73
CA GLU A 55 8.34 0.91 3.80
C GLU A 55 9.44 1.11 2.79
N SER A 56 10.38 0.20 2.89
CA SER A 56 11.40 0.00 1.90
C SER A 56 10.75 -0.08 0.53
N LEU A 57 11.47 0.32 -0.50
CA LEU A 57 10.99 0.17 -1.87
C LEU A 57 10.54 -1.27 -2.16
N GLU A 58 11.08 -2.27 -1.44
CA GLU A 58 10.66 -3.67 -1.52
C GLU A 58 9.22 -3.90 -1.05
N GLU A 59 8.82 -3.35 0.09
CA GLU A 59 7.44 -3.50 0.61
C GLU A 59 6.43 -2.83 -0.32
N LYS A 60 6.72 -1.60 -0.78
CA LYS A 60 5.83 -0.89 -1.72
C LYS A 60 5.68 -1.60 -3.06
N VAL A 61 6.76 -2.22 -3.54
CA VAL A 61 6.72 -3.01 -4.77
C VAL A 61 5.92 -4.30 -4.55
N PHE A 62 6.06 -4.94 -3.38
CA PHE A 62 5.33 -6.15 -3.04
C PHE A 62 3.81 -5.89 -2.95
N GLU A 63 3.40 -4.86 -2.20
CA GLU A 63 1.99 -4.47 -2.08
C GLU A 63 1.35 -4.13 -3.43
N LEU A 64 2.06 -3.41 -4.30
CA LEU A 64 1.56 -3.09 -5.65
C LEU A 64 1.27 -4.35 -6.47
N ILE A 65 2.12 -5.37 -6.38
CA ILE A 65 1.97 -6.63 -7.13
C ILE A 65 0.88 -7.50 -6.53
N GLU A 66 0.72 -7.51 -5.21
CA GLU A 66 -0.38 -8.24 -4.55
C GLU A 66 -1.74 -7.60 -4.89
N ASN A 67 -1.83 -6.27 -4.84
CA ASN A 67 -3.10 -5.57 -5.06
C ASN A 67 -3.53 -5.47 -6.54
N ASN A 68 -2.58 -5.38 -7.48
CA ASN A 68 -2.88 -5.17 -8.91
C ASN A 68 -2.51 -6.36 -9.80
N GLY A 69 -1.87 -7.40 -9.27
CA GLY A 69 -1.47 -8.60 -10.02
C GLY A 69 -0.23 -8.39 -10.91
N ASP A 70 -0.29 -8.89 -12.14
CA ASP A 70 0.84 -8.92 -13.08
C ASP A 70 1.16 -7.51 -13.63
N MET A 71 2.14 -6.84 -13.03
CA MET A 71 2.60 -5.51 -13.45
C MET A 71 4.00 -5.54 -14.07
N THR A 72 4.27 -4.62 -15.00
CA THR A 72 5.61 -4.41 -15.53
C THR A 72 6.44 -3.49 -14.64
N VAL A 73 7.76 -3.67 -14.66
CA VAL A 73 8.73 -2.80 -13.95
C VAL A 73 8.50 -1.31 -14.25
N LYS A 74 8.10 -0.97 -15.49
CA LYS A 74 7.87 0.42 -15.89
C LYS A 74 6.64 1.02 -15.23
N GLU A 75 5.56 0.25 -15.12
CA GLU A 75 4.32 0.67 -14.47
C GLU A 75 4.55 0.87 -12.98
N ILE A 76 5.21 -0.10 -12.32
CA ILE A 76 5.59 -0.02 -10.91
C ILE A 76 6.48 1.21 -10.66
N ALA A 77 7.49 1.42 -11.51
CA ALA A 77 8.38 2.57 -11.39
C ALA A 77 7.65 3.91 -11.53
N LYS A 78 6.66 4.00 -12.42
CA LYS A 78 5.84 5.19 -12.61
C LYS A 78 4.93 5.45 -11.41
N MET A 79 4.29 4.40 -10.88
CA MET A 79 3.40 4.53 -9.72
C MET A 79 4.16 4.90 -8.44
N LEU A 80 5.35 4.34 -8.24
CA LEU A 80 6.19 4.61 -7.05
C LEU A 80 7.10 5.84 -7.22
N ASN A 81 7.02 6.55 -8.35
CA ASN A 81 7.96 7.63 -8.72
C ASN A 81 9.43 7.24 -8.49
N ALA A 82 9.78 5.99 -8.82
CA ALA A 82 11.07 5.39 -8.54
C ALA A 82 11.82 5.07 -9.84
N LYS A 83 13.15 4.92 -9.75
CA LYS A 83 13.95 4.50 -10.92
C LYS A 83 13.64 3.04 -11.27
N PRO A 84 13.47 2.69 -12.56
CA PRO A 84 13.26 1.30 -12.98
C PRO A 84 14.38 0.35 -12.53
N SER A 85 15.61 0.85 -12.39
CA SER A 85 16.74 0.08 -11.84
C SER A 85 16.53 -0.29 -10.37
N SER A 86 16.04 0.65 -9.56
CA SER A 86 15.73 0.43 -8.14
C SER A 86 14.59 -0.58 -7.98
N VAL A 87 13.55 -0.48 -8.82
CA VAL A 87 12.44 -1.45 -8.84
C VAL A 87 12.93 -2.85 -9.22
N LYS A 88 13.82 -2.99 -10.22
CA LYS A 88 14.44 -4.28 -10.55
C LYS A 88 15.23 -4.88 -9.39
N GLN A 89 15.97 -4.05 -8.65
CA GLN A 89 16.70 -4.52 -7.47
C GLN A 89 15.75 -4.99 -6.36
N ALA A 90 14.69 -4.21 -6.09
CA ALA A 90 13.65 -4.59 -5.14
C ALA A 90 13.02 -5.94 -5.53
N LEU A 91 12.60 -6.09 -6.78
CA LEU A 91 12.06 -7.35 -7.32
C LEU A 91 13.03 -8.52 -7.21
N SER A 92 14.32 -8.28 -7.46
CA SER A 92 15.36 -9.31 -7.32
C SER A 92 15.49 -9.78 -5.86
N ARG A 93 15.43 -8.86 -4.90
CA ARG A 93 15.49 -9.19 -3.46
C ARG A 93 14.22 -9.90 -2.99
N LEU A 94 13.05 -9.44 -3.43
CA LEU A 94 11.76 -10.11 -3.17
C LEU A 94 11.74 -11.54 -3.71
N ARG A 95 12.31 -11.77 -4.90
CA ARG A 95 12.49 -13.13 -5.47
C ARG A 95 13.41 -14.00 -4.62
N LYS A 96 14.54 -13.46 -4.17
CA LYS A 96 15.47 -14.18 -3.28
C LYS A 96 14.81 -14.57 -1.95
N LYS A 97 13.90 -13.73 -1.46
CA LYS A 97 13.10 -13.99 -0.25
C LYS A 97 11.91 -14.96 -0.51
N GLY A 98 11.68 -15.38 -1.76
CA GLY A 98 10.56 -16.26 -2.11
C GLY A 98 9.18 -15.59 -2.10
N LEU A 99 9.13 -14.26 -1.95
CA LEU A 99 7.88 -13.51 -1.81
C LEU A 99 7.19 -13.25 -3.15
N VAL A 100 7.94 -13.26 -4.27
CA VAL A 100 7.39 -12.96 -5.60
C VAL A 100 7.87 -13.97 -6.63
N ASN A 101 6.93 -14.59 -7.35
CA ASN A 101 7.24 -15.59 -8.37
C ASN A 101 7.67 -14.95 -9.70
N ALA A 102 8.68 -15.53 -10.35
CA ALA A 102 9.26 -15.02 -11.60
C ALA A 102 8.27 -14.98 -12.78
N LYS A 103 7.16 -15.72 -12.71
CA LYS A 103 6.14 -15.80 -13.77
C LYS A 103 5.25 -14.54 -13.88
N LYS A 104 5.11 -13.75 -12.83
CA LYS A 104 4.23 -12.55 -12.82
C LYS A 104 4.80 -11.34 -13.58
N GLU A 105 6.07 -11.40 -14.04
CA GLU A 105 6.67 -10.32 -14.85
C GLU A 105 6.44 -10.54 -16.34
N ARG A 106 5.62 -9.68 -16.97
CA ARG A 106 5.60 -9.54 -18.43
C ARG A 106 6.92 -8.93 -18.91
N ARG A 107 7.80 -9.76 -19.50
CA ARG A 107 8.99 -9.28 -20.23
C ARG A 107 8.54 -8.44 -21.43
N THR A 108 8.65 -7.12 -21.34
CA THR A 108 8.50 -6.24 -22.51
C THR A 108 9.68 -6.49 -23.46
N LYS A 109 9.45 -7.26 -24.55
CA LYS A 109 10.39 -7.38 -25.67
C LYS A 109 10.50 -6.01 -26.35
N ILE A 110 11.59 -5.30 -26.10
CA ILE A 110 11.96 -4.13 -26.92
C ILE A 110 12.42 -4.68 -28.27
N LYS A 111 11.60 -4.54 -29.32
CA LYS A 111 12.01 -4.77 -30.71
C LYS A 111 13.13 -3.78 -31.03
N ARG A 112 14.38 -4.24 -31.06
CA ARG A 112 15.47 -3.50 -31.73
C ARG A 112 15.23 -3.63 -33.22
N SER A 113 14.76 -2.56 -33.86
CA SER A 113 14.71 -2.51 -35.32
C SER A 113 16.13 -2.43 -35.84
N SER A 114 16.55 -3.50 -36.51
CA SER A 114 17.68 -3.50 -37.43
C SER A 114 17.43 -2.46 -38.52
N ARG A 115 18.19 -1.36 -38.54
CA ARG A 115 18.37 -0.57 -39.75
C ARG A 115 19.68 -1.01 -40.39
N ARG A 116 19.52 -1.55 -41.60
CA ARG A 116 20.56 -1.80 -42.60
C ARG A 116 21.26 -0.50 -42.97
#